data_AF-A0A7C7T8G6-F1
#
_entry.id   AF-A0A7C7T8G6-F1
#
_cell.length_a   1.000
_cell.length_b   1.000
_cell.length_c   1.000
_cell.angle_alpha   90.00
_cell.angle_beta   90.00
_cell.angle_gamma   90.00
#
_symmetry.space_group_name_H-M   'P 1'
#
loop_
_entity.id
_entity.type
_entity.pdbx_description
1 polymer ?
#
loop_
_entity_poly.entity_id
_entity_poly.type
_entity_poly.pdbx_seq_one_letter_code
_entity_poly.pdbx_strand_id
1 'polypeptide(L)'
;MSHSIRLRGPWEWGLIESLDSRETPQRIELPVDLGRWTPPGATVWLRRRFNAPTGIGKTDDVALQLSGLEGEILALELNGHRFPCSTESSHSLDIHRWLDAHNVLTITLRRDGGHPVGLLGSATIVIVPPPCEDDRPVPPERG
;
A
#
# COMPACT_ATOMS: atom_id res chain seq x y z
N MET A 1 0.63 -16.86 14.20
CA MET A 1 -0.56 -16.51 13.39
C MET A 1 -0.30 -15.15 12.75
N SER A 2 -0.56 -14.98 11.45
CA SER A 2 -0.47 -13.67 10.81
C SER A 2 -1.74 -12.86 11.06
N HIS A 3 -1.56 -11.57 11.32
CA HIS A 3 -2.67 -10.60 11.45
C HIS A 3 -2.74 -9.76 10.17
N SER A 4 -3.94 -9.43 9.71
CA SER A 4 -4.13 -8.62 8.50
C SER A 4 -5.13 -7.49 8.69
N ILE A 5 -4.78 -6.32 8.16
CA ILE A 5 -5.56 -5.08 8.28
C ILE A 5 -5.81 -4.55 6.88
N ARG A 6 -7.07 -4.59 6.43
CA ARG A 6 -7.47 -4.04 5.13
C ARG A 6 -7.65 -2.52 5.22
N LEU A 7 -6.97 -1.79 4.35
CA LEU A 7 -7.09 -0.34 4.22
C LEU A 7 -8.29 0.01 3.33
N ARG A 8 -9.52 -0.23 3.79
CA ARG A 8 -10.74 -0.09 2.94
C ARG A 8 -11.12 1.36 2.60
N GLY A 9 -10.98 2.30 3.54
CA GLY A 9 -11.32 3.71 3.32
C GLY A 9 -11.16 4.61 4.56
N PRO A 10 -11.34 5.94 4.42
CA PRO A 10 -11.49 6.64 3.14
C PRO A 10 -10.14 6.81 2.43
N TRP A 11 -10.14 6.58 1.12
CA TRP A 11 -9.07 6.97 0.20
C TRP A 11 -9.40 8.32 -0.42
N GLU A 12 -8.37 9.02 -0.86
CA GLU A 12 -8.45 10.26 -1.62
C GLU A 12 -7.82 10.03 -3.00
N TRP A 13 -8.30 10.70 -4.05
CA TRP A 13 -7.63 10.70 -5.35
C TRP A 13 -7.70 12.08 -6.03
N GLY A 14 -6.85 12.27 -7.05
CA GLY A 14 -6.86 13.43 -7.93
C GLY A 14 -5.91 13.27 -9.13
N LEU A 15 -5.96 14.23 -10.05
CA LEU A 15 -5.08 14.31 -11.22
C LEU A 15 -3.80 15.10 -10.87
N ILE A 16 -2.66 14.75 -11.48
CA ILE A 16 -1.39 15.49 -11.31
C ILE A 16 -1.27 16.67 -12.29
N GLU A 17 -1.80 16.53 -13.51
CA GLU A 17 -1.53 17.46 -14.62
C GLU A 17 -2.31 18.78 -14.55
N SER A 18 -3.16 18.95 -13.54
CA SER A 18 -3.93 20.16 -13.39
C SER A 18 -3.08 21.24 -12.71
N LEU A 19 -2.22 21.89 -13.50
CA LEU A 19 -1.32 22.99 -13.13
C LEU A 19 -2.03 24.20 -12.47
N ASP A 20 -3.37 24.26 -12.52
CA ASP A 20 -4.20 25.31 -11.91
C ASP A 20 -5.05 24.86 -10.68
N SER A 21 -4.95 23.61 -10.25
CA SER A 21 -6.04 23.03 -9.44
C SER A 21 -5.98 23.30 -7.95
N ARG A 22 -6.85 24.23 -7.53
CA ARG A 22 -7.57 24.18 -6.25
C ARG A 22 -8.59 23.03 -6.17
N GLU A 23 -8.50 22.02 -7.04
CA GLU A 23 -9.42 20.89 -7.01
C GLU A 23 -9.26 20.14 -5.69
N THR A 24 -10.38 20.03 -4.98
CA THR A 24 -10.41 19.33 -3.70
C THR A 24 -10.28 17.83 -3.97
N PRO A 25 -9.35 17.12 -3.30
CA PRO A 25 -9.26 15.67 -3.32
C PRO A 25 -10.63 14.99 -3.22
N GLN A 26 -10.92 14.08 -4.14
CA GLN A 26 -12.16 13.32 -4.11
C GLN A 26 -12.01 12.08 -3.22
N ARG A 27 -12.99 11.82 -2.35
CA ARG A 27 -13.00 10.63 -1.49
C ARG A 27 -13.56 9.42 -2.23
N ILE A 28 -12.91 8.28 -2.05
CA ILE A 28 -13.28 6.99 -2.65
C ILE A 28 -13.07 5.85 -1.65
N GLU A 29 -13.62 4.69 -1.97
CA GLU A 29 -13.39 3.42 -1.28
C GLU A 29 -12.80 2.40 -2.26
N LEU A 30 -12.05 1.43 -1.74
CA LEU A 30 -11.52 0.34 -2.56
C LEU A 30 -12.49 -0.85 -2.59
N PRO A 31 -12.54 -1.63 -3.69
CA PRO A 31 -11.80 -1.43 -4.95
C PRO A 31 -12.35 -0.27 -5.78
N VAL A 32 -11.50 0.33 -6.62
CA VAL A 32 -11.87 1.49 -7.44
C VAL A 32 -11.25 1.45 -8.83
N ASP A 33 -12.10 1.63 -9.85
CA ASP A 33 -11.70 1.95 -11.22
C ASP A 33 -11.94 3.44 -11.49
N LEU A 34 -10.86 4.17 -11.78
CA LEU A 34 -10.85 5.60 -12.08
C LEU A 34 -10.89 5.89 -13.58
N GLY A 35 -10.96 4.87 -14.44
CA GLY A 35 -10.89 5.00 -15.90
C GLY A 35 -11.98 5.89 -16.51
N ARG A 36 -13.17 5.97 -15.88
CA ARG A 36 -14.24 6.88 -16.34
C ARG A 36 -13.98 8.36 -16.03
N TRP A 37 -13.12 8.66 -15.07
CA TRP A 37 -12.81 10.03 -14.63
C TRP A 37 -11.41 10.49 -15.04
N THR A 38 -10.57 9.57 -15.53
CA THR A 38 -9.17 9.83 -15.85
C THR A 38 -8.99 9.80 -17.36
N PRO A 39 -8.65 10.91 -18.04
CA PRO A 39 -8.36 10.89 -19.48
C PRO A 39 -7.22 9.93 -19.84
N PRO A 40 -7.19 9.34 -21.05
CA PRO A 40 -6.03 8.58 -21.53
C PRO A 40 -4.74 9.41 -21.46
N GLY A 41 -3.63 8.81 -21.00
CA GLY A 41 -2.35 9.49 -20.82
C GLY A 41 -2.22 10.30 -19.52
N ALA A 42 -3.33 10.62 -18.85
CA ALA A 42 -3.31 11.39 -17.62
C ALA A 42 -2.71 10.59 -16.44
N THR A 43 -2.10 11.32 -15.52
CA THR A 43 -1.54 10.76 -14.28
C THR A 43 -2.44 11.08 -13.09
N VAL A 44 -2.75 10.06 -12.29
CA VAL A 44 -3.52 10.16 -11.06
C VAL A 44 -2.70 9.77 -9.85
N TRP A 45 -3.08 10.29 -8.69
CA TRP A 45 -2.62 9.79 -7.41
C TRP A 45 -3.81 9.24 -6.61
N LEU A 46 -3.57 8.16 -5.86
CA LEU A 46 -4.42 7.67 -4.79
C LEU A 46 -3.69 7.82 -3.47
N ARG A 47 -4.37 8.31 -2.44
CA ARG A 47 -3.78 8.57 -1.13
C ARG A 47 -4.63 8.03 0.02
N ARG A 48 -3.99 7.39 0.99
CA ARG A 48 -4.63 6.90 2.22
C ARG A 48 -3.86 7.32 3.45
N ARG A 49 -4.56 7.95 4.39
CA ARG A 49 -4.02 8.25 5.74
C ARG A 49 -4.42 7.17 6.74
N PHE A 50 -3.51 6.57 7.47
CA PHE A 50 -3.84 5.56 8.48
C PHE A 50 -2.89 5.62 9.67
N ASN A 51 -3.33 5.16 10.84
CA ASN A 51 -2.46 5.09 12.02
C ASN A 51 -1.69 3.77 12.01
N ALA A 52 -0.49 3.76 12.60
CA ALA A 52 0.24 2.51 12.80
C ALA A 52 -0.62 1.49 13.56
N PRO A 53 -0.64 0.21 13.14
CA PRO A 53 -1.26 -0.84 13.92
C PRO A 53 -0.62 -0.92 15.31
N THR A 54 -1.45 -1.11 16.34
CA THR A 54 -0.97 -1.25 17.72
C THR A 54 -0.43 -2.65 17.96
N GLY A 55 0.58 -2.78 18.84
CA GLY A 55 1.12 -4.08 19.25
C GLY A 55 2.12 -4.68 18.29
N ILE A 56 2.63 -3.91 17.32
CA ILE A 56 3.77 -4.31 16.49
C ILE A 56 5.04 -4.29 17.35
N GLY A 57 5.65 -5.45 17.53
CA GLY A 57 6.96 -5.62 18.16
C GLY A 57 8.10 -5.31 17.20
N LYS A 58 9.29 -5.02 17.75
CA LYS A 58 10.51 -4.72 16.95
C LYS A 58 10.94 -5.88 16.03
N THR A 59 10.50 -7.09 16.34
CA THR A 59 10.85 -8.33 15.64
C THR A 59 9.75 -8.82 14.71
N ASP A 60 8.63 -8.10 14.62
CA ASP A 60 7.56 -8.48 13.70
C ASP A 60 7.96 -8.12 12.26
N ASP A 61 7.56 -8.98 11.33
CA ASP A 61 7.61 -8.65 9.90
C ASP A 61 6.32 -7.94 9.51
N VAL A 62 6.43 -6.74 8.96
CA VAL A 62 5.27 -5.93 8.55
C VAL A 62 5.36 -5.59 7.08
N ALA A 63 4.42 -6.09 6.29
CA ALA A 63 4.36 -5.87 4.85
C ALA A 63 3.06 -5.19 4.41
N LEU A 64 3.15 -4.25 3.47
CA LEU A 64 2.02 -3.74 2.70
C LEU A 64 1.85 -4.61 1.45
N GLN A 65 0.70 -5.26 1.34
CA GLN A 65 0.26 -5.98 0.16
C GLN A 65 -0.72 -5.14 -0.65
N LEU A 66 -0.35 -4.84 -1.89
CA LEU A 66 -1.20 -4.21 -2.89
C LEU A 66 -1.57 -5.25 -3.95
N SER A 67 -2.81 -5.25 -4.40
CA SER A 67 -3.27 -6.13 -5.48
C SER A 67 -4.25 -5.43 -6.39
N GLY A 68 -4.23 -5.79 -7.68
CA GLY A 68 -5.11 -5.21 -8.70
C GLY A 68 -4.81 -3.74 -8.98
N LEU A 69 -3.53 -3.36 -8.98
CA LEU A 69 -3.10 -2.07 -9.52
C LEU A 69 -3.23 -2.11 -11.04
N GLU A 70 -3.99 -1.17 -11.58
CA GLU A 70 -4.22 -1.02 -13.03
C GLU A 70 -3.71 0.35 -13.49
N GLY A 71 -3.11 0.36 -14.68
CA GLY A 71 -2.33 1.48 -15.20
C GLY A 71 -0.83 1.34 -14.91
N GLU A 72 -0.04 2.23 -15.49
CA GLU A 72 1.41 2.24 -15.30
C GLU A 72 1.76 2.82 -13.94
N ILE A 73 2.42 2.03 -13.10
CA ILE A 73 2.80 2.44 -11.74
C ILE A 73 4.02 3.35 -11.82
N LEU A 74 3.82 4.63 -11.56
CA LEU A 74 4.91 5.61 -11.54
C LEU A 74 5.58 5.65 -10.17
N ALA A 75 4.82 5.59 -9.08
CA ALA A 75 5.37 5.65 -7.73
C ALA A 75 4.50 4.94 -6.69
N LEU A 76 5.16 4.29 -5.74
CA LEU A 76 4.59 3.77 -4.49
C LEU A 76 5.36 4.40 -3.33
N GLU A 77 4.66 5.12 -2.46
CA GLU A 77 5.30 5.92 -1.41
C GLU A 77 4.59 5.74 -0.06
N LEU A 78 5.36 5.60 1.01
CA LEU A 78 4.89 5.66 2.39
C LEU A 78 5.62 6.78 3.13
N ASN A 79 4.89 7.76 3.63
CA ASN A 79 5.45 8.92 4.33
C ASN A 79 6.53 9.66 3.50
N GLY A 80 6.36 9.66 2.17
CA GLY A 80 7.32 10.23 1.23
C GLY A 80 8.53 9.34 0.92
N HIS A 81 8.66 8.17 1.56
CA HIS A 81 9.65 7.18 1.17
C HIS A 81 9.16 6.36 -0.02
N ARG A 82 9.91 6.40 -1.12
CA ARG A 82 9.57 5.70 -2.37
C ARG A 82 10.12 4.28 -2.39
N PHE A 83 9.25 3.32 -2.73
CA PHE A 83 9.61 1.93 -2.91
C PHE A 83 9.93 1.62 -4.38
N PRO A 84 10.74 0.57 -4.64
CA PRO A 84 10.89 0.03 -5.99
C PRO A 84 9.52 -0.37 -6.56
N CYS A 85 9.25 0.04 -7.79
CA CYS A 85 8.02 -0.29 -8.51
C CYS A 85 8.37 -1.29 -9.62
N SER A 86 7.52 -2.30 -9.79
CA SER A 86 7.52 -3.20 -10.96
C SER A 86 6.28 -2.92 -11.81
N THR A 87 6.23 -3.49 -13.02
CA THR A 87 5.05 -3.45 -13.89
C THR A 87 3.97 -4.47 -13.51
N GLU A 88 4.16 -5.22 -12.42
CA GLU A 88 3.18 -6.21 -11.96
C GLU A 88 1.97 -5.51 -11.33
N SER A 89 0.80 -6.14 -11.34
CA SER A 89 -0.42 -5.59 -10.74
C SER A 89 -0.50 -5.80 -9.22
N SER A 90 0.51 -6.45 -8.62
CA SER A 90 0.57 -6.75 -7.19
C SER A 90 1.96 -6.49 -6.62
N HIS A 91 2.02 -5.97 -5.39
CA HIS A 91 3.27 -5.65 -4.70
C HIS A 91 3.20 -6.12 -3.25
N SER A 92 4.34 -6.59 -2.75
CA SER A 92 4.56 -6.81 -1.32
C SER A 92 5.74 -5.97 -0.89
N LEU A 93 5.48 -4.93 -0.10
CA LEU A 93 6.48 -3.98 0.37
C LEU A 93 6.72 -4.25 1.86
N ASP A 94 7.95 -4.56 2.29
CA ASP A 94 8.29 -4.42 3.71
C ASP A 94 8.11 -2.94 4.06
N ILE A 95 7.34 -2.65 5.11
CA ILE A 95 7.04 -1.27 5.54
C ILE A 95 7.45 -1.00 6.99
N HIS A 96 7.98 -2.00 7.73
CA HIS A 96 8.12 -1.90 9.18
C HIS A 96 8.93 -0.66 9.60
N ARG A 97 10.11 -0.45 9.01
CA ARG A 97 11.00 0.68 9.35
C ARG A 97 10.52 2.06 8.89
N TRP A 98 9.40 2.14 8.16
CA TRP A 98 8.85 3.38 7.62
C TRP A 98 7.47 3.71 8.19
N LEU A 99 6.98 2.91 9.15
CA LEU A 99 5.74 3.20 9.85
C LEU A 99 5.98 4.25 10.93
N ASP A 100 5.23 5.35 10.82
CA ASP A 100 5.10 6.38 11.84
C ASP A 100 3.76 6.23 12.57
N ALA A 101 3.54 7.01 13.63
CA ALA A 101 2.25 7.06 14.31
C ALA A 101 1.10 7.42 13.35
N HIS A 102 1.37 8.31 12.40
CA HIS A 102 0.45 8.75 11.35
C HIS A 102 1.09 8.55 9.98
N ASN A 103 0.50 7.65 9.20
CA ASN A 103 1.04 7.23 7.91
C ASN A 103 0.23 7.78 6.74
N VAL A 104 0.91 8.03 5.64
CA VAL A 104 0.34 8.42 4.36
C VAL A 104 0.91 7.52 3.27
N LEU A 105 0.08 6.62 2.77
CA LEU A 105 0.36 5.83 1.58
C LEU A 105 -0.10 6.60 0.34
N THR A 106 0.79 6.77 -0.64
CA THR A 106 0.50 7.40 -1.93
C THR A 106 0.87 6.45 -3.06
N ILE A 107 -0.03 6.30 -4.03
CA ILE A 107 0.13 5.48 -5.21
C ILE A 107 -0.07 6.41 -6.41
N THR A 108 0.93 6.53 -7.28
CA THR A 108 0.84 7.33 -8.49
C THR A 108 0.79 6.42 -9.71
N LEU A 109 -0.26 6.57 -10.52
CA LEU A 109 -0.55 5.74 -11.68
C LEU A 109 -0.73 6.63 -12.91
N ARG A 110 -0.24 6.19 -14.06
CA ARG A 110 -0.57 6.77 -15.36
C ARG A 110 -1.54 5.87 -16.10
N ARG A 111 -2.59 6.45 -16.67
CA ARG A 111 -3.52 5.72 -17.52
C ARG A 111 -2.87 5.45 -18.88
N ASP A 112 -2.53 4.19 -19.13
CA ASP A 112 -2.16 3.75 -20.48
C ASP A 112 -3.44 3.58 -21.34
N GLY A 113 -3.36 3.97 -22.62
CA GLY A 113 -4.52 4.17 -23.48
C GLY A 113 -5.45 2.95 -23.56
N GLY A 114 -6.73 3.13 -23.20
CA GLY A 114 -7.76 2.08 -23.31
C GLY A 114 -7.85 1.12 -22.12
N HIS A 115 -6.91 1.15 -21.17
CA HIS A 115 -6.93 0.30 -19.99
C HIS A 115 -7.58 0.98 -18.77
N PRO A 116 -8.08 0.21 -17.79
CA PRO A 116 -8.49 0.72 -16.49
C PRO A 116 -7.31 1.42 -15.79
N VAL A 117 -7.61 2.30 -14.85
CA VAL A 117 -6.59 2.90 -13.98
C VAL A 117 -7.13 2.98 -12.57
N GLY A 118 -6.37 2.54 -11.58
CA GLY A 118 -6.81 2.53 -10.19
C GLY A 118 -6.32 1.33 -9.41
N LEU A 119 -7.05 1.01 -8.34
CA LEU A 119 -6.76 -0.11 -7.45
C LEU A 119 -8.01 -0.97 -7.34
N LEU A 120 -8.13 -1.91 -8.27
CA LEU A 120 -9.28 -2.81 -8.44
C LEU A 120 -9.26 -4.00 -7.47
N GLY A 121 -8.13 -4.24 -6.79
CA GLY A 121 -8.01 -5.24 -5.73
C GLY A 121 -8.03 -4.61 -4.34
N SER A 122 -6.94 -4.79 -3.59
CA SER A 122 -6.90 -4.41 -2.18
C SER A 122 -5.57 -3.79 -1.79
N ALA A 123 -5.61 -3.03 -0.69
CA ALA A 123 -4.44 -2.64 0.07
C ALA A 123 -4.56 -3.22 1.48
N THR A 124 -3.63 -4.06 1.88
CA THR A 124 -3.67 -4.81 3.14
C THR A 124 -2.32 -4.75 3.84
N ILE A 125 -2.30 -4.41 5.12
CA ILE A 125 -1.10 -4.58 5.96
C ILE A 125 -1.15 -5.98 6.53
N VAL A 126 -0.07 -6.73 6.38
CA VAL A 126 0.12 -8.07 6.96
C VAL A 126 1.23 -7.99 8.00
N ILE A 127 0.94 -8.46 9.20
CA ILE A 127 1.87 -8.51 10.34
C ILE A 127 2.10 -9.97 10.67
N VAL A 128 3.36 -10.40 10.65
CA VAL A 128 3.78 -11.75 11.00
C VAL A 128 4.69 -11.67 12.23
N PRO A 129 4.24 -12.15 13.40
CA PRO A 129 5.09 -12.23 14.58
C PRO A 129 6.26 -13.21 14.37
N PRO A 130 7.40 -13.02 15.06
CA PRO A 130 8.48 -13.99 15.01
C PRO A 130 8.01 -15.36 15.52
N PRO A 131 8.63 -16.47 15.09
CA PRO A 131 8.36 -17.77 15.68
C PRO A 131 8.69 -17.74 17.18
N CYS A 132 7.79 -18.29 18.00
CA CYS A 132 8.02 -18.42 19.44
C CYS A 132 9.26 -19.31 19.65
N GLU A 133 10.28 -18.85 20.37
CA GLU A 133 11.55 -19.58 20.53
C GLU A 133 11.47 -20.86 21.39
N ASP A 134 10.27 -21.29 21.77
CA ASP A 134 10.00 -22.36 22.76
C ASP A 134 9.93 -23.78 22.14
N ASP A 135 10.54 -23.97 20.97
CA ASP A 135 10.64 -25.28 20.30
C ASP A 135 12.09 -25.61 19.92
N ARG A 136 13.05 -25.06 20.69
CA ARG A 136 14.43 -25.55 20.61
C ARG A 136 14.52 -26.84 21.42
N PRO A 137 14.86 -27.99 20.82
CA PRO A 137 15.10 -29.20 21.60
C PRO A 137 16.20 -28.91 22.63
N VAL A 138 15.89 -29.16 23.91
CA VAL A 138 16.87 -29.12 24.99
C VAL A 138 18.01 -30.06 24.58
N PRO A 139 19.27 -29.57 24.49
CA PRO A 139 20.38 -30.45 24.16
C PRO A 139 20.45 -31.56 25.23
N PRO A 140 20.61 -32.83 24.84
CA PRO A 140 20.70 -33.91 25.82
C PRO A 140 21.89 -33.64 26.74
N GLU A 141 21.64 -33.61 28.05
CA GLU A 141 22.69 -33.53 29.06
C GLU A 141 23.66 -34.70 28.82
N ARG A 142 24.94 -34.38 28.59
CA ARG A 142 25.99 -35.40 28.45
C ARG A 142 26.22 -36.01 29.83
N GLY A 143 25.68 -37.22 30.03
CA GLY A 143 26.10 -38.15 31.08
C GLY A 143 27.44 -38.82 30.78
#